data_AF-A0AAV2YUQ1-F1
#
_entry.id   AF-A0AAV2YUQ1-F1
#
_cell.length_a   1.000
_cell.length_b   1.000
_cell.length_c   1.000
_cell.angle_alpha   90.00
_cell.angle_beta   90.00
_cell.angle_gamma   90.00
#
_symmetry.space_group_name_H-M   'P 1'
#
loop_
_entity.id
_entity.type
_entity.pdbx_description
1 polymer ?
#
loop_
_entity_poly.entity_id
_entity_poly.type
_entity_poly.pdbx_seq_one_letter_code
_entity_poly.pdbx_strand_id
1 'polypeptide(L)'
;ISLWRPNLWSSRASAAVTGFKFKSSIFQFHFSNFDKKRPCVERVISWAHPELLRFLKYKQTTGFLDGTFRCVPRGFYQVLVFMVYHHESDCYVPVFHILCTSKIEIYQKLDPAEVVCDLEAGLINAAKVQCPQSRVVLCHFKQAARRSMKELRVHEAEVNIAMSRGVLYMLTVIDPGTILTPGIRWVHHLIQRRRDAECILHSTDKWHQFWRNFRRTWLTKYPPALWNVHTIHHDLIMRTNKQPTRAIQPQHP
;
A
#
# COMPACT_ATOMS: atom_id res chain seq x y z
N ILE A 1 20.79 17.07 25.40
CA ILE A 1 19.96 17.35 26.60
C ILE A 1 18.55 17.65 26.10
N SER A 2 17.58 16.80 26.49
CA SER A 2 16.10 16.91 26.44
C SER A 2 15.47 17.81 25.36
N LEU A 3 14.63 17.30 24.46
CA LEU A 3 13.23 16.94 24.76
C LEU A 3 12.68 15.92 23.74
N TRP A 4 12.70 14.64 24.10
CA TRP A 4 11.78 13.64 23.56
C TRP A 4 10.89 13.27 24.75
N ARG A 5 9.73 13.92 24.88
CA ARG A 5 8.74 13.55 25.90
C ARG A 5 7.88 12.42 25.33
N PRO A 6 7.89 11.22 25.92
CA PRO A 6 6.89 10.21 25.61
C PRO A 6 5.60 10.69 26.25
N ASN A 7 4.68 11.26 25.46
CA ASN A 7 3.33 11.51 25.93
C ASN A 7 2.64 10.16 26.11
N LEU A 8 2.80 9.61 27.31
CA LEU A 8 1.92 8.62 27.88
C LEU A 8 0.51 9.25 28.00
N TRP A 9 -0.45 8.61 27.34
CA TRP A 9 -1.85 8.44 27.74
C TRP A 9 -2.83 9.63 27.66
N SER A 10 -3.81 9.48 26.77
CA SER A 10 -5.23 9.86 26.98
C SER A 10 -6.07 9.00 26.01
N SER A 11 -7.12 8.26 26.34
CA SER A 11 -7.92 8.08 27.55
C SER A 11 -8.75 6.78 27.36
N ARG A 12 -8.91 5.98 28.43
CA ARG A 12 -9.73 4.75 28.58
C ARG A 12 -9.19 3.43 27.98
N ALA A 13 -8.09 2.91 28.53
CA ALA A 13 -7.91 1.46 28.72
C ALA A 13 -6.75 1.24 29.71
N SER A 14 -6.95 0.45 30.75
CA SER A 14 -5.86 -0.01 31.63
C SER A 14 -4.94 -0.96 30.83
N ALA A 15 -3.99 -0.42 30.08
CA ALA A 15 -2.96 -1.17 29.38
C ALA A 15 -1.74 -1.39 30.30
N ALA A 16 -1.39 -2.65 30.55
CA ALA A 16 -0.12 -3.00 31.17
C ALA A 16 0.96 -3.05 30.08
N VAL A 17 1.81 -2.01 30.01
CA VAL A 17 3.02 -2.03 29.18
C VAL A 17 4.08 -2.83 29.92
N THR A 18 4.24 -4.11 29.59
CA THR A 18 5.26 -4.96 30.21
C THR A 18 6.55 -4.98 29.39
N GLY A 19 7.50 -4.13 29.79
CA GLY A 19 8.95 -4.34 29.59
C GLY A 19 9.56 -3.87 28.27
N PHE A 20 10.37 -2.81 28.35
CA PHE A 20 11.42 -2.53 27.37
C PHE A 20 12.61 -3.44 27.68
N LYS A 21 13.00 -4.33 26.75
CA LYS A 21 14.24 -5.11 26.87
C LYS A 21 15.16 -4.77 25.69
N PHE A 22 16.23 -4.04 25.97
CA PHE A 22 17.40 -4.01 25.10
C PHE A 22 18.21 -5.28 25.38
N LYS A 23 17.94 -6.35 24.65
CA LYS A 23 18.86 -7.49 24.57
C LYS A 23 19.21 -7.66 23.10
N SER A 24 20.46 -7.36 22.75
CA SER A 24 21.03 -7.33 21.38
C SER A 24 20.59 -6.13 20.51
N SER A 25 21.30 -5.96 19.39
CA SER A 25 21.30 -4.88 18.38
C SER A 25 19.97 -4.58 17.68
N ILE A 26 18.83 -4.87 18.31
CA ILE A 26 17.48 -4.77 17.75
C ILE A 26 16.59 -4.03 18.77
N PHE A 27 15.95 -2.96 18.31
CA PHE A 27 14.88 -2.29 19.04
C PHE A 27 13.62 -3.17 18.95
N GLN A 28 13.02 -3.51 20.08
CA GLN A 28 11.81 -4.34 20.14
C GLN A 28 10.78 -3.71 21.09
N PHE A 29 9.51 -3.72 20.69
CA PHE A 29 8.38 -3.42 21.58
C PHE A 29 7.30 -4.50 21.50
N HIS A 30 6.58 -4.68 22.60
CA HIS A 30 5.46 -5.60 22.71
C HIS A 30 4.28 -4.89 23.37
N PHE A 31 3.12 -5.03 22.76
CA PHE A 31 1.86 -4.51 23.24
C PHE A 31 0.83 -5.64 23.29
N SER A 32 0.03 -5.68 24.36
CA SER A 32 -1.10 -6.61 24.49
C SER A 32 -2.31 -5.83 24.99
N ASN A 33 -3.44 -5.96 24.29
CA ASN A 33 -4.70 -5.34 24.66
C ASN A 33 -5.80 -6.39 24.69
N PHE A 34 -6.76 -6.23 25.60
CA PHE A 34 -7.93 -7.09 25.66
C PHE A 34 -9.08 -6.41 24.92
N ASP A 35 -9.51 -6.99 23.80
CA ASP A 35 -10.69 -6.50 23.11
C ASP A 35 -11.95 -6.89 23.90
N LYS A 36 -12.70 -5.89 24.38
CA LYS A 36 -13.95 -6.13 25.12
C LYS A 36 -15.11 -6.55 24.20
N LYS A 37 -15.01 -6.28 22.91
CA LYS A 37 -16.05 -6.61 21.90
C LYS A 37 -15.87 -8.01 21.33
N ARG A 38 -14.63 -8.51 21.29
CA ARG A 38 -14.29 -9.89 20.95
C ARG A 38 -13.41 -10.41 22.08
N PRO A 39 -13.85 -11.34 22.94
CA PRO A 39 -13.12 -11.73 24.14
C PRO A 39 -11.84 -12.51 23.79
N CYS A 40 -10.84 -11.79 23.29
CA CYS A 40 -9.53 -12.28 22.89
C CYS A 40 -8.48 -11.21 23.20
N VAL A 41 -7.25 -11.69 23.41
CA VAL A 41 -6.10 -10.81 23.61
C VAL A 41 -5.50 -10.49 22.25
N GLU A 42 -5.48 -9.22 21.90
CA GLU A 42 -4.73 -8.71 20.77
C GLU A 42 -3.28 -8.49 21.17
N ARG A 43 -2.34 -9.02 20.41
CA ARG A 43 -0.91 -8.84 20.64
C ARG A 43 -0.27 -8.22 19.40
N VAL A 44 0.58 -7.24 19.66
CA VAL A 44 1.45 -6.63 18.66
C VAL A 44 2.89 -6.69 19.13
N ILE A 45 3.72 -7.36 18.34
CA ILE A 45 5.17 -7.42 18.55
C ILE A 45 5.82 -6.70 17.38
N SER A 46 6.68 -5.74 17.65
CA SER A 46 7.39 -5.02 16.61
C SER A 46 8.87 -4.94 16.91
N TRP A 47 9.67 -4.95 15.86
CA TRP A 47 11.10 -4.82 15.94
C TRP A 47 11.69 -4.07 14.76
N ALA A 48 12.84 -3.44 15.03
CA ALA A 48 13.60 -2.65 14.06
C ALA A 48 15.08 -2.68 14.43
N HIS A 49 15.95 -2.59 13.43
CA HIS A 49 17.37 -2.34 13.69
C HIS A 49 17.56 -0.84 14.06
N PRO A 50 18.21 -0.48 15.19
CA PRO A 50 18.31 0.90 15.65
C PRO A 50 18.88 1.86 14.61
N GLU A 51 19.89 1.42 13.86
CA GLU A 51 20.49 2.20 12.77
C GLU A 51 19.51 2.54 11.64
N LEU A 52 18.47 1.73 11.42
CA LEU A 52 17.47 1.99 10.38
C LEU A 52 16.41 2.98 10.85
N LEU A 53 16.22 3.13 12.17
CA LEU A 53 15.30 4.11 12.74
C LEU A 53 15.71 5.55 12.39
N ARG A 54 16.99 5.78 12.06
CA ARG A 54 17.47 7.10 11.63
C ARG A 54 16.78 7.57 10.35
N PHE A 55 16.36 6.64 9.48
CA PHE A 55 15.70 6.98 8.21
C PHE A 55 14.34 7.64 8.44
N LEU A 56 13.68 7.36 9.56
CA LEU A 56 12.41 8.01 9.94
C LEU A 56 12.59 9.47 10.35
N LYS A 57 13.82 9.89 10.65
CA LYS A 57 14.14 11.27 11.05
C LYS A 57 14.37 12.19 9.86
N TYR A 58 14.60 11.64 8.66
CA TYR A 58 14.76 12.44 7.47
C TYR A 58 13.44 13.12 7.11
N LYS A 59 13.51 14.40 6.74
CA LYS A 59 12.36 15.13 6.22
C LYS A 59 12.01 14.57 4.84
N GLN A 60 10.71 14.63 4.49
CA GLN A 60 10.21 14.22 3.16
C GLN A 60 10.46 12.75 2.81
N THR A 61 10.39 11.86 3.80
CA THR A 61 10.53 10.41 3.55
C THR A 61 9.29 9.83 2.88
N THR A 62 9.51 8.87 1.98
CA THR A 62 8.44 8.01 1.44
C THR A 62 8.48 6.67 2.16
N GLY A 63 7.40 6.38 2.88
CA GLY A 63 7.16 5.08 3.49
C GLY A 63 6.41 4.15 2.54
N PHE A 64 6.66 2.84 2.65
CA PHE A 64 5.85 1.79 2.04
C PHE A 64 5.36 0.86 3.14
N LEU A 65 4.05 0.57 3.17
CA LEU A 65 3.46 -0.37 4.11
C LEU A 65 2.99 -1.63 3.37
N ASP A 66 3.69 -2.74 3.63
CA ASP A 66 3.36 -4.06 3.10
C ASP A 66 2.70 -4.94 4.17
N GLY A 67 1.72 -5.75 3.78
CA GLY A 67 1.04 -6.69 4.65
C GLY A 67 1.16 -8.12 4.14
N THR A 68 1.88 -8.97 4.87
CA THR A 68 2.05 -10.39 4.53
C THR A 68 1.27 -11.30 5.49
N PHE A 69 0.39 -12.14 4.93
CA PHE A 69 -0.47 -13.07 5.69
C PHE A 69 0.02 -14.52 5.71
N ARG A 70 0.82 -14.94 4.72
CA ARG A 70 1.12 -16.36 4.45
C ARG A 70 2.31 -16.92 5.23
N CYS A 71 3.17 -16.05 5.75
CA CYS A 71 4.41 -16.44 6.42
C CYS A 71 4.47 -15.81 7.82
N VAL A 72 3.60 -16.27 8.71
CA VAL A 72 3.48 -15.72 10.07
C VAL A 72 3.60 -16.83 11.12
N PRO A 73 4.27 -16.57 12.26
CA PRO A 73 4.32 -17.54 13.35
C PRO A 73 2.93 -17.92 13.86
N ARG A 74 2.79 -19.16 14.35
CA ARG A 74 1.52 -19.65 14.89
C ARG A 74 1.00 -18.72 15.99
N GLY A 75 -0.27 -18.35 15.89
CA GLY A 75 -0.93 -17.43 16.82
C GLY A 75 -0.86 -15.96 16.43
N PHE A 76 -0.27 -15.63 15.26
CA PHE A 76 -0.36 -14.32 14.62
C PHE A 76 -1.12 -14.44 13.28
N TYR A 77 -1.77 -13.34 12.88
CA TYR A 77 -2.58 -13.27 11.67
C TYR A 77 -1.80 -12.72 10.48
N GLN A 78 -0.91 -11.75 10.73
CA GLN A 78 -0.20 -11.02 9.68
C GLN A 78 1.13 -10.45 10.22
N VAL A 79 2.06 -10.19 9.31
CA VAL A 79 3.23 -9.33 9.52
C VAL A 79 3.06 -8.10 8.64
N LEU A 80 3.13 -6.92 9.23
CA LEU A 80 3.26 -5.66 8.50
C LEU A 80 4.72 -5.27 8.44
N VAL A 81 5.19 -4.82 7.28
CA VAL A 81 6.54 -4.31 7.09
C VAL A 81 6.43 -2.86 6.65
N PHE A 82 7.01 -1.95 7.45
CA PHE A 82 7.17 -0.56 7.05
C PHE A 82 8.57 -0.36 6.50
N MET A 83 8.65 0.01 5.24
CA MET A 83 9.89 0.27 4.51
C MET A 83 10.02 1.76 4.25
N VAL A 84 11.23 2.29 4.28
CA VAL A 84 11.51 3.68 3.88
C VAL A 84 12.31 3.65 2.60
N TYR A 85 11.93 4.49 1.64
CA TYR A 85 12.70 4.67 0.43
C TYR A 85 14.01 5.42 0.74
N HIS A 86 15.14 4.77 0.45
CA HIS A 86 16.47 5.32 0.64
C HIS A 86 17.02 5.83 -0.70
N HIS A 87 17.11 7.16 -0.85
CA HIS A 87 17.45 7.80 -2.11
C HIS A 87 18.83 7.41 -2.65
N GLU A 88 19.86 7.33 -1.79
CA GLU A 88 21.24 7.04 -2.23
C GLU A 88 21.39 5.62 -2.77
N SER A 89 20.61 4.67 -2.24
CA SER A 89 20.67 3.26 -2.63
C SER A 89 19.61 2.87 -3.66
N ASP A 90 18.74 3.81 -4.05
CA ASP A 90 17.59 3.59 -4.93
C ASP A 90 16.74 2.36 -4.54
N CYS A 91 16.50 2.17 -3.24
CA CYS A 91 15.81 0.98 -2.74
C CYS A 91 14.91 1.26 -1.53
N TYR A 92 13.92 0.40 -1.33
CA TYR A 92 13.11 0.39 -0.11
C TYR A 92 13.82 -0.44 0.95
N VAL A 93 14.13 0.19 2.09
CA VAL A 93 14.78 -0.48 3.22
C VAL A 93 13.72 -0.80 4.27
N PRO A 94 13.53 -2.06 4.67
CA PRO A 94 12.58 -2.43 5.71
C PRO A 94 13.06 -1.91 7.07
N VAL A 95 12.33 -0.95 7.64
CA VAL A 95 12.68 -0.30 8.91
C VAL A 95 11.99 -1.00 10.08
N PHE A 96 10.69 -1.28 9.97
CA PHE A 96 9.93 -1.99 11.00
C PHE A 96 9.29 -3.25 10.47
N HIS A 97 9.23 -4.25 11.34
CA HIS A 97 8.41 -5.43 11.18
C HIS A 97 7.45 -5.51 12.36
N ILE A 98 6.18 -5.76 12.10
CA ILE A 98 5.10 -5.69 13.07
C ILE A 98 4.24 -6.94 12.94
N LEU A 99 4.35 -7.85 13.90
CA LEU A 99 3.48 -9.01 14.05
C LEU A 99 2.18 -8.62 14.74
N CYS A 100 1.04 -8.93 14.13
CA CYS A 100 -0.28 -8.67 14.70
C CYS A 100 -1.11 -9.95 14.80
N THR A 101 -1.84 -10.13 15.90
CA THR A 101 -2.80 -11.24 16.07
C THR A 101 -4.18 -10.94 15.49
N SER A 102 -4.44 -9.69 15.09
CA SER A 102 -5.67 -9.24 14.45
C SER A 102 -5.38 -8.37 13.23
N LYS A 103 -6.43 -7.95 12.52
CA LYS A 103 -6.32 -7.03 11.38
C LYS A 103 -5.99 -5.62 11.87
N ILE A 104 -4.70 -5.33 11.84
CA ILE A 104 -4.07 -4.01 11.70
C ILE A 104 -4.51 -2.97 12.75
N GLU A 105 -3.79 -2.93 13.87
CA GLU A 105 -3.54 -1.71 14.63
C GLU A 105 -2.02 -1.57 14.82
N ILE A 106 -1.40 -0.65 14.10
CA ILE A 106 -0.04 -0.20 14.40
C ILE A 106 -0.18 0.78 15.57
N TYR A 107 0.71 0.77 16.55
CA TYR A 107 0.55 1.62 17.75
C TYR A 107 1.54 2.80 17.80
N GLN A 108 2.22 3.07 16.69
CA GLN A 108 3.25 4.11 16.61
C GLN A 108 2.94 5.09 15.48
N LYS A 109 2.70 6.35 15.84
CA LYS A 109 2.56 7.44 14.88
C LYS A 109 3.89 7.67 14.17
N LEU A 110 3.85 7.72 12.85
CA LEU A 110 4.98 8.03 11.98
C LEU A 110 4.64 9.29 11.19
N ASP A 111 5.66 10.04 10.78
CA ASP A 111 5.49 11.30 10.04
C ASP A 111 6.28 11.34 8.72
N PRO A 112 6.13 10.32 7.84
CA PRO A 112 6.67 10.43 6.48
C PRO A 112 5.89 11.48 5.68
N ALA A 113 6.45 12.03 4.61
CA ALA A 113 5.67 12.92 3.74
C ALA A 113 4.62 12.13 2.93
N GLU A 114 4.97 10.91 2.53
CA GLU A 114 4.11 10.04 1.73
C GLU A 114 4.16 8.62 2.27
N VAL A 115 3.00 7.96 2.29
CA VAL A 115 2.87 6.53 2.57
C VAL A 115 2.23 5.85 1.37
N VAL A 116 2.99 4.96 0.76
CA VAL A 116 2.51 4.07 -0.28
C VAL A 116 2.01 2.79 0.38
N CYS A 117 0.81 2.31 0.05
CA CYS A 117 0.30 1.05 0.58
C CYS A 117 -0.53 0.27 -0.44
N ASP A 118 -0.74 -1.00 -0.14
CA ASP A 118 -1.55 -1.89 -0.95
C ASP A 118 -3.04 -1.52 -0.94
N LEU A 119 -3.76 -2.00 -1.96
CA LEU A 119 -5.21 -1.82 -2.09
C LEU A 119 -5.98 -2.74 -1.11
N GLU A 120 -5.72 -2.58 0.18
CA GLU A 120 -6.43 -3.25 1.25
C GLU A 120 -7.01 -2.21 2.21
N ALA A 121 -8.32 -2.25 2.43
CA ALA A 121 -9.01 -1.27 3.27
C ALA A 121 -8.41 -1.15 4.68
N GLY A 122 -7.94 -2.27 5.24
CA GLY A 122 -7.25 -2.27 6.53
C GLY A 122 -5.92 -1.51 6.49
N LEU A 123 -5.10 -1.73 5.47
CA LEU A 123 -3.81 -1.02 5.31
C LEU A 123 -4.01 0.47 5.04
N ILE A 124 -5.02 0.83 4.23
CA ILE A 124 -5.37 2.23 3.96
C ILE A 124 -5.78 2.94 5.24
N ASN A 125 -6.66 2.31 6.03
CA ASN A 125 -7.12 2.90 7.29
C ASN A 125 -5.97 3.04 8.29
N ALA A 126 -5.11 2.03 8.37
CA ALA A 126 -3.95 2.08 9.25
C ALA A 126 -2.94 3.15 8.84
N ALA A 127 -2.65 3.28 7.54
CA ALA A 127 -1.80 4.36 7.03
C ALA A 127 -2.36 5.73 7.43
N LYS A 128 -3.67 5.96 7.26
CA LYS A 128 -4.33 7.22 7.65
C LYS A 128 -4.30 7.49 9.16
N VAL A 129 -4.49 6.46 9.98
CA VAL A 129 -4.48 6.61 11.45
C VAL A 129 -3.07 6.86 11.99
N GLN A 130 -2.07 6.14 11.47
CA GLN A 130 -0.69 6.27 11.94
C GLN A 130 0.04 7.46 11.38
N CYS A 131 -0.29 7.84 10.15
CA CYS A 131 0.41 8.85 9.38
C CYS A 131 -0.60 9.92 8.93
N PRO A 132 -1.26 10.64 9.88
CA PRO A 132 -2.39 11.51 9.57
C PRO A 132 -2.01 12.74 8.73
N GLN A 133 -0.74 13.14 8.76
CA GLN A 133 -0.21 14.25 7.97
C GLN A 133 0.35 13.80 6.61
N SER A 134 0.50 12.50 6.41
CA SER A 134 1.11 11.95 5.20
C SER A 134 0.07 11.82 4.08
N ARG A 135 0.52 12.05 2.85
CA ARG A 135 -0.26 11.67 1.67
C ARG A 135 -0.26 10.15 1.53
N VAL A 136 -1.43 9.52 1.47
CA VAL A 136 -1.55 8.07 1.24
C VAL A 136 -1.76 7.79 -0.24
N VAL A 137 -0.91 6.94 -0.82
CA VAL A 137 -0.90 6.58 -2.25
C VAL A 137 -1.00 5.07 -2.43
N LEU A 138 -1.80 4.61 -3.39
CA LEU A 138 -2.06 3.19 -3.65
C LEU A 138 -1.19 2.67 -4.81
N CYS A 139 -0.31 1.71 -4.55
CA CYS A 139 0.66 1.20 -5.53
C CYS A 139 0.10 0.20 -6.55
N HIS A 140 -1.10 -0.36 -6.32
CA HIS A 140 -1.59 -1.53 -7.07
C HIS A 140 -2.76 -1.28 -8.03
N PHE A 141 -3.01 -0.03 -8.45
CA PHE A 141 -4.08 0.30 -9.41
C PHE A 141 -4.04 -0.59 -10.65
N LYS A 142 -2.86 -0.72 -11.27
CA LYS A 142 -2.66 -1.51 -12.50
C LYS A 142 -3.05 -2.99 -12.30
N GLN A 143 -2.57 -3.60 -11.22
CA GLN A 143 -2.83 -5.01 -10.94
C GLN A 143 -4.30 -5.26 -10.58
N ALA A 144 -4.91 -4.36 -9.79
CA ALA A 144 -6.31 -4.45 -9.42
C ALA A 144 -7.25 -4.24 -10.62
N ALA A 145 -6.94 -3.30 -11.51
CA ALA A 145 -7.67 -3.12 -12.76
C ALA A 145 -7.61 -4.37 -13.66
N ARG A 146 -6.42 -4.96 -13.84
CA ARG A 146 -6.26 -6.21 -14.61
C ARG A 146 -7.05 -7.36 -14.00
N ARG A 147 -7.02 -7.53 -12.67
CA ARG A 147 -7.82 -8.55 -11.97
C ARG A 147 -9.31 -8.37 -12.22
N SER A 148 -9.80 -7.13 -12.12
CA SER A 148 -11.20 -6.82 -12.40
C SER A 148 -11.61 -7.17 -13.84
N MET A 149 -10.77 -6.89 -14.84
CA MET A 149 -11.06 -7.30 -16.22
C MET A 149 -11.10 -8.83 -16.38
N LYS A 150 -10.18 -9.54 -15.70
CA LYS A 150 -10.12 -11.02 -15.73
C LYS A 150 -11.33 -11.66 -15.04
N GLU A 151 -11.78 -11.11 -13.91
CA GLU A 151 -13.01 -11.56 -13.22
C GLU A 151 -14.25 -11.42 -14.10
N LEU A 152 -14.30 -10.36 -14.90
CA LEU A 152 -15.35 -10.14 -15.91
C LEU A 152 -15.18 -10.98 -17.18
N ARG A 153 -14.11 -11.78 -17.25
CA ARG A 153 -13.77 -12.63 -18.40
C ARG A 153 -13.62 -11.83 -19.71
N VAL A 154 -13.10 -10.61 -19.65
CA VAL A 154 -12.69 -9.84 -20.84
C VAL A 154 -11.61 -10.63 -21.58
N HIS A 155 -11.66 -10.65 -22.91
CA HIS A 155 -10.71 -11.43 -23.70
C HIS A 155 -9.25 -10.97 -23.45
N GLU A 156 -8.31 -11.90 -23.32
CA GLU A 156 -6.93 -11.58 -22.89
C GLU A 156 -6.26 -10.56 -23.83
N ALA A 157 -6.56 -10.59 -25.13
CA ALA A 157 -6.07 -9.60 -26.09
C ALA A 157 -6.56 -8.17 -25.77
N GLU A 158 -7.86 -8.00 -25.47
CA GLU A 158 -8.42 -6.71 -25.05
C GLU A 158 -7.82 -6.25 -23.72
N VAL A 159 -7.61 -7.17 -22.77
CA VAL A 159 -6.93 -6.87 -21.50
C VAL A 159 -5.51 -6.40 -21.76
N ASN A 160 -4.75 -7.06 -22.63
CA ASN A 160 -3.37 -6.67 -22.93
C ASN A 160 -3.28 -5.29 -23.57
N ILE A 161 -4.22 -4.94 -24.48
CA ILE A 161 -4.34 -3.59 -25.04
C ILE A 161 -4.57 -2.57 -23.92
N ALA A 162 -5.57 -2.79 -23.06
CA ALA A 162 -5.89 -1.85 -21.98
C ALA A 162 -4.75 -1.69 -20.96
N MET A 163 -4.02 -2.78 -20.70
CA MET A 163 -2.89 -2.82 -19.76
C MET A 163 -1.55 -2.38 -20.36
N SER A 164 -1.51 -2.13 -21.68
CA SER A 164 -0.32 -1.67 -22.37
C SER A 164 0.08 -0.26 -21.95
N ARG A 165 1.36 0.08 -22.20
CA ARG A 165 1.92 1.38 -21.80
C ARG A 165 1.13 2.51 -22.43
N GLY A 166 0.79 3.51 -21.60
CA GLY A 166 0.10 4.71 -22.05
C GLY A 166 -1.39 4.53 -22.37
N VAL A 167 -2.05 3.47 -21.89
CA VAL A 167 -3.51 3.29 -22.07
C VAL A 167 -4.25 3.54 -20.76
N LEU A 168 -4.67 2.50 -20.04
CA LEU A 168 -5.47 2.69 -18.81
C LEU A 168 -4.68 3.39 -17.70
N TYR A 169 -3.37 3.19 -17.65
CA TYR A 169 -2.50 3.79 -16.65
C TYR A 169 -2.37 5.31 -16.79
N MET A 170 -2.71 5.89 -17.94
CA MET A 170 -2.69 7.35 -18.11
C MET A 170 -3.61 8.05 -17.12
N LEU A 171 -4.70 7.41 -16.69
CA LEU A 171 -5.61 7.95 -15.68
C LEU A 171 -4.91 8.25 -14.35
N THR A 172 -3.79 7.59 -14.07
CA THR A 172 -3.01 7.81 -12.85
C THR A 172 -2.13 9.05 -12.91
N VAL A 173 -1.82 9.58 -14.10
CA VAL A 173 -0.86 10.68 -14.27
C VAL A 173 -1.48 11.97 -14.80
N ILE A 174 -2.71 11.92 -15.32
CA ILE A 174 -3.45 13.12 -15.75
C ILE A 174 -4.05 13.85 -14.55
N ASP A 175 -4.36 15.13 -14.72
CA ASP A 175 -5.02 15.94 -13.71
C ASP A 175 -6.32 15.25 -13.20
N PRO A 176 -6.52 15.12 -11.87
CA PRO A 176 -7.70 14.48 -11.30
C PRO A 176 -9.06 15.02 -11.79
N GLY A 177 -9.14 16.34 -12.05
CA GLY A 177 -10.35 16.98 -12.59
C GLY A 177 -10.68 16.55 -14.02
N THR A 178 -9.68 16.10 -14.78
CA THR A 178 -9.86 15.62 -16.15
C THR A 178 -10.20 14.12 -16.27
N ILE A 179 -10.12 13.35 -15.18
CA ILE A 179 -10.30 11.89 -15.23
C ILE A 179 -11.72 11.49 -15.64
N LEU A 180 -12.74 12.04 -14.97
CA LEU A 180 -14.10 11.51 -14.99
C LEU A 180 -14.70 11.43 -16.40
N THR A 181 -14.44 12.46 -17.21
CA THR A 181 -15.06 12.59 -18.54
C THR A 181 -14.00 12.60 -19.65
N PRO A 182 -13.07 13.57 -19.74
CA PRO A 182 -12.03 13.56 -20.78
C PRO A 182 -11.13 12.31 -20.76
N GLY A 183 -10.60 11.96 -19.58
CA GLY A 183 -9.64 10.87 -19.42
C GLY A 183 -10.24 9.51 -19.74
N ILE A 184 -11.38 9.17 -19.12
CA ILE A 184 -12.06 7.90 -19.38
C ILE A 184 -12.49 7.79 -20.85
N ARG A 185 -13.04 8.85 -21.45
CA ARG A 185 -13.42 8.86 -22.87
C ARG A 185 -12.20 8.63 -23.77
N TRP A 186 -11.08 9.29 -23.48
CA TRP A 186 -9.85 9.10 -24.22
C TRP A 186 -9.33 7.65 -24.13
N VAL A 187 -9.35 7.04 -22.94
CA VAL A 187 -8.96 5.63 -22.76
C VAL A 187 -9.88 4.70 -23.54
N HIS A 188 -11.19 4.93 -23.52
CA HIS A 188 -12.16 4.19 -24.33
C HIS A 188 -11.79 4.21 -25.81
N HIS A 189 -11.60 5.40 -26.39
CA HIS A 189 -11.25 5.55 -27.79
C HIS A 189 -9.89 4.92 -28.12
N LEU A 190 -8.91 5.01 -27.22
CA LEU A 190 -7.59 4.43 -27.45
C LEU A 190 -7.62 2.90 -27.42
N ILE A 191 -8.38 2.29 -26.51
CA ILE A 191 -8.59 0.84 -26.49
C ILE A 191 -9.28 0.40 -27.79
N GLN A 192 -10.35 1.10 -28.19
CA GLN A 192 -11.07 0.82 -29.42
C GLN A 192 -10.14 0.91 -30.65
N ARG A 193 -9.38 2.00 -30.79
CA ARG A 193 -8.47 2.19 -31.92
C ARG A 193 -7.42 1.08 -32.03
N ARG A 194 -6.82 0.67 -30.91
CA ARG A 194 -5.81 -0.41 -30.90
C ARG A 194 -6.44 -1.78 -31.18
N ARG A 195 -7.64 -2.01 -30.65
CA ARG A 195 -8.42 -3.23 -30.93
C ARG A 195 -8.73 -3.35 -32.42
N ASP A 196 -9.19 -2.27 -33.04
CA ASP A 196 -9.57 -2.23 -34.46
C ASP A 196 -8.35 -2.45 -35.36
N ALA A 197 -7.19 -1.89 -35.00
CA ALA A 197 -5.93 -2.14 -35.71
C ALA A 197 -5.46 -3.61 -35.64
N GLU A 198 -5.84 -4.34 -34.59
CA GLU A 198 -5.51 -5.75 -34.39
C GLU A 198 -6.68 -6.70 -34.79
N CYS A 199 -7.76 -6.17 -35.38
CA CYS A 199 -8.97 -6.92 -35.78
C CYS A 199 -9.58 -7.77 -34.64
N ILE A 200 -9.53 -7.27 -33.39
CA ILE A 200 -10.05 -7.98 -32.22
C ILE A 200 -11.54 -7.68 -32.02
N LEU A 201 -12.35 -8.72 -31.74
CA LEU A 201 -13.77 -8.55 -31.42
C LEU A 201 -13.98 -7.83 -30.08
N HIS A 202 -14.98 -6.97 -30.02
CA HIS A 202 -15.29 -6.19 -28.83
C HIS A 202 -16.18 -6.94 -27.84
N SER A 203 -15.74 -7.02 -26.58
CA SER A 203 -16.61 -7.47 -25.49
C SER A 203 -17.46 -6.34 -24.89
N THR A 204 -18.42 -5.79 -25.65
CA THR A 204 -19.21 -4.59 -25.27
C THR A 204 -19.76 -4.64 -23.84
N ASP A 205 -20.52 -5.69 -23.50
CA ASP A 205 -21.17 -5.80 -22.19
C ASP A 205 -20.17 -5.90 -21.03
N LYS A 206 -19.06 -6.62 -21.24
CA LYS A 206 -18.00 -6.78 -20.23
C LYS A 206 -17.28 -5.46 -19.98
N TRP A 207 -17.04 -4.68 -21.03
CA TRP A 207 -16.46 -3.34 -20.90
C TRP A 207 -17.41 -2.36 -20.20
N HIS A 208 -18.71 -2.37 -20.54
CA HIS A 208 -19.70 -1.59 -19.79
C HIS A 208 -19.71 -1.95 -18.30
N GLN A 209 -19.67 -3.25 -17.98
CA GLN A 209 -19.62 -3.71 -16.59
C GLN A 209 -18.30 -3.31 -15.90
N PHE A 210 -17.16 -3.41 -16.60
CA PHE A 210 -15.86 -2.95 -16.11
C PHE A 210 -15.89 -1.47 -15.75
N TRP A 211 -16.34 -0.60 -16.64
CA TRP A 211 -16.35 0.85 -16.40
C TRP A 211 -17.33 1.27 -15.31
N ARG A 212 -18.47 0.58 -15.18
CA ARG A 212 -19.38 0.77 -14.04
C ARG A 212 -18.70 0.40 -12.72
N ASN A 213 -18.02 -0.74 -12.67
CA ASN A 213 -17.25 -1.16 -11.50
C ASN A 213 -16.08 -0.21 -11.22
N PHE A 214 -15.43 0.27 -12.28
CA PHE A 214 -14.32 1.21 -12.20
C PHE A 214 -14.76 2.51 -11.53
N ARG A 215 -15.87 3.11 -11.97
CA ARG A 215 -16.40 4.34 -11.37
C ARG A 215 -16.71 4.14 -9.89
N ARG A 216 -17.41 3.06 -9.55
CA ARG A 216 -17.76 2.74 -8.15
C ARG A 216 -16.52 2.54 -7.27
N THR A 217 -15.49 1.87 -7.78
CA THR A 217 -14.30 1.53 -7.00
C THR A 217 -13.28 2.67 -6.96
N TRP A 218 -12.95 3.27 -8.10
CA TRP A 218 -11.81 4.18 -8.27
C TRP A 218 -12.18 5.65 -8.35
N LEU A 219 -13.47 5.99 -8.40
CA LEU A 219 -13.93 7.37 -8.31
C LEU A 219 -14.73 7.61 -7.03
N THR A 220 -15.49 6.62 -6.58
CA THR A 220 -16.29 6.72 -5.34
C THR A 220 -15.57 6.14 -4.13
N LYS A 221 -15.27 4.82 -4.12
CA LYS A 221 -14.70 4.16 -2.93
C LYS A 221 -13.26 4.59 -2.63
N TYR A 222 -12.43 4.67 -3.66
CA TYR A 222 -11.05 5.12 -3.60
C TYR A 222 -10.88 6.32 -4.54
N PRO A 223 -11.12 7.55 -4.07
CA PRO A 223 -11.08 8.73 -4.93
C PRO A 223 -9.70 8.93 -5.57
N PRO A 224 -9.60 9.65 -6.71
CA PRO A 224 -8.33 9.90 -7.39
C PRO A 224 -7.19 10.36 -6.49
N ALA A 225 -7.46 11.15 -5.45
CA ALA A 225 -6.45 11.58 -4.49
C ALA A 225 -5.65 10.45 -3.82
N LEU A 226 -6.15 9.21 -3.81
CA LEU A 226 -5.46 8.05 -3.24
C LEU A 226 -4.59 7.28 -4.23
N TRP A 227 -4.74 7.44 -5.53
CA TRP A 227 -4.06 6.59 -6.53
C TRP A 227 -3.55 7.34 -7.74
N ASN A 228 -4.02 8.57 -7.94
CA ASN A 228 -3.49 9.48 -8.94
C ASN A 228 -2.21 10.11 -8.39
N VAL A 229 -1.20 10.07 -9.25
CA VAL A 229 0.16 10.46 -8.97
C VAL A 229 0.58 11.69 -9.77
N HIS A 230 -0.37 12.43 -10.37
CA HIS A 230 -0.12 13.64 -11.16
C HIS A 230 0.73 14.69 -10.42
N THR A 231 0.53 14.80 -9.11
CA THR A 231 1.25 15.73 -8.22
C THR A 231 2.48 15.10 -7.56
N ILE A 232 2.90 13.90 -8.00
CA ILE A 232 4.08 13.20 -7.48
C ILE A 232 5.21 13.37 -8.50
N HIS A 233 6.39 13.77 -8.01
CA HIS A 233 7.59 13.81 -8.86
C HIS A 233 7.81 12.43 -9.52
N HIS A 234 7.97 12.45 -10.85
CA HIS A 234 7.98 11.29 -11.75
C HIS A 234 8.96 10.16 -11.37
N ASP A 235 10.00 10.46 -10.59
CA ASP A 235 11.01 9.50 -10.15
C ASP A 235 10.49 8.42 -9.20
N LEU A 236 9.45 8.71 -8.41
CA LEU A 236 8.86 7.76 -7.44
C LEU A 236 7.96 6.70 -8.10
N ILE A 237 7.29 7.07 -9.19
CA ILE A 237 6.20 6.29 -9.79
C ILE A 237 6.71 5.12 -10.64
N MET A 238 7.85 5.29 -11.30
CA MET A 238 8.43 4.26 -12.18
C MET A 238 9.12 3.13 -11.40
N ARG A 239 9.36 3.31 -10.08
CA ARG A 239 10.19 2.42 -9.25
C ARG A 239 9.39 1.36 -8.49
N THR A 240 8.11 1.59 -8.19
CA THR A 240 7.20 0.62 -7.52
C THR A 240 6.70 -0.51 -8.42
N ASN A 241 6.97 -0.47 -9.73
CA ASN A 241 6.75 -1.62 -10.64
C ASN A 241 7.87 -2.67 -10.54
N LYS A 242 8.96 -2.41 -9.81
CA LYS A 242 9.92 -3.44 -9.43
C LYS A 242 9.37 -4.14 -8.18
N GLN A 243 8.72 -5.29 -8.37
CA GLN A 243 8.51 -6.23 -7.26
C GLN A 243 9.85 -6.47 -6.56
N PRO A 244 9.89 -6.66 -5.23
CA PRO A 244 11.03 -7.33 -4.61
C PRO A 244 11.13 -8.70 -5.28
N THR A 245 12.10 -8.81 -6.18
CA THR A 245 12.33 -10.01 -6.95
C THR A 245 12.70 -11.10 -5.96
N ARG A 246 12.13 -12.29 -6.12
CA ARG A 246 12.48 -13.52 -5.40
C ARG A 246 14.00 -13.59 -5.16
N ALA A 247 14.41 -13.35 -3.93
CA ALA A 247 15.62 -13.89 -3.33
C ALA A 247 15.13 -14.39 -1.96
N ILE A 248 14.92 -15.68 -1.76
CA ILE A 248 15.97 -16.68 -1.58
C ILE A 248 15.42 -18.02 -2.10
N GLN A 249 16.04 -18.59 -3.13
CA GLN A 249 16.08 -20.05 -3.26
C GLN A 249 17.33 -20.50 -2.50
N PRO A 250 17.22 -21.42 -1.53
CA PRO A 250 18.40 -22.00 -0.91
C PRO A 250 19.15 -22.83 -1.96
N GLN A 251 20.38 -22.44 -2.26
CA GLN A 251 21.34 -23.36 -2.86
C GLN A 251 21.68 -24.37 -1.77
N HIS A 252 21.16 -25.59 -1.91
CA HIS A 252 21.71 -26.72 -1.18
C HIS A 252 23.01 -27.17 -1.86
N PRO A 253 24.06 -27.51 -1.10
CA PRO A 253 25.16 -28.32 -1.61
C PRO A 253 24.68 -29.74 -1.96
#